data_AF-A0A850QZU5-F1
#
_entry.id   AF-A0A850QZU5-F1
#
_cell.length_a   1.000
_cell.length_b   1.000
_cell.length_c   1.000
_cell.angle_alpha   90.00
_cell.angle_beta   90.00
_cell.angle_gamma   90.00
#
_symmetry.space_group_name_H-M   'P 1'
#
loop_
_entity.id
_entity.type
_entity.pdbx_description
1 polymer ?
#
loop_
_entity_poly.entity_id
_entity_poly.type
_entity_poly.pdbx_seq_one_letter_code
_entity_poly.pdbx_strand_id
1 'polypeptide(L)' 'MEELLNKPVMFINNEELSSLCIFLNDEYRKGTPVVSDQDFDDIYMAELKFRMPSHPLIMTPQPENFINESKMV' A
#
# COMPACT_ATOMS: atom_id res chain seq x y z
N MET A 1 1.73 -4.64 -10.68
CA MET A 1 1.27 -4.60 -9.28
C MET A 1 -0.20 -4.99 -9.17
N GLU A 2 -1.06 -4.41 -10.01
CA GLU A 2 -2.50 -4.68 -10.07
C GLU A 2 -2.88 -6.16 -10.26
N GLU A 3 -2.05 -6.97 -10.92
CA GLU A 3 -2.32 -8.40 -11.09
C GLU A 3 -2.49 -9.15 -9.75
N LEU A 4 -1.88 -8.67 -8.66
CA LEU A 4 -2.06 -9.24 -7.33
C LEU A 4 -3.46 -9.01 -6.76
N LEU A 5 -4.20 -8.02 -7.25
CA LEU A 5 -5.58 -7.75 -6.82
C LEU A 5 -6.55 -8.86 -7.24
N ASN A 6 -6.16 -9.67 -8.25
CA ASN A 6 -6.94 -10.82 -8.70
C ASN A 6 -6.70 -12.08 -7.85
N LYS A 7 -5.85 -12.00 -6.82
CA LYS A 7 -5.56 -13.11 -5.91
C LYS A 7 -6.12 -12.80 -4.52
N PRO A 8 -6.72 -13.79 -3.82
CA PRO A 8 -7.05 -13.61 -2.41
C PRO A 8 -5.80 -13.23 -1.62
N VAL A 9 -5.91 -12.24 -0.74
CA VAL A 9 -4.76 -11.66 0.01
C VAL A 9 -3.96 -12.71 0.78
N MET A 10 -4.64 -13.76 1.26
CA MET A 10 -4.05 -14.91 1.95
C MET A 10 -3.01 -15.69 1.12
N PHE A 11 -3.06 -15.60 -0.22
CA PHE A 11 -2.14 -16.28 -1.13
C PHE A 11 -1.01 -15.38 -1.66
N ILE A 12 -1.04 -14.09 -1.34
CA ILE A 12 0.05 -13.16 -1.64
C ILE A 12 1.14 -13.36 -0.59
N ASN A 13 2.41 -13.49 -0.96
CA ASN A 13 3.46 -13.64 0.05
C ASN A 13 3.76 -12.30 0.77
N ASN A 14 4.56 -12.35 1.84
CA ASN A 14 4.81 -11.18 2.70
C ASN A 14 5.50 -10.01 1.98
N GLU A 15 6.44 -10.27 1.09
CA GLU A 15 7.17 -9.24 0.33
C GLU A 15 6.26 -8.61 -0.74
N GLU A 16 5.48 -9.44 -1.42
CA GLU A 16 4.47 -9.01 -2.39
C GLU A 16 3.37 -8.18 -1.74
N LEU A 17 2.87 -8.61 -0.57
CA LEU A 17 1.83 -7.90 0.17
C LEU A 17 2.34 -6.53 0.65
N SER A 18 3.58 -6.48 1.15
CA SER A 18 4.22 -5.22 1.56
C SER A 18 4.35 -4.26 0.37
N SER A 19 4.81 -4.76 -0.78
CA SER A 19 4.95 -3.98 -2.01
C SER A 19 3.60 -3.50 -2.55
N LEU A 20 2.57 -4.35 -2.45
CA LEU A 20 1.20 -4.00 -2.82
C LEU A 20 0.64 -2.90 -1.92
N CYS A 21 0.85 -2.96 -0.61
CA CYS A 21 0.39 -1.92 0.33
C CYS A 21 1.06 -0.56 0.06
N ILE A 22 2.34 -0.56 -0.34
CA ILE A 22 3.03 0.66 -0.77
C ILE A 22 2.39 1.23 -2.03
N PHE A 23 2.20 0.39 -3.05
CA PHE A 23 1.59 0.79 -4.31
C PHE A 23 0.18 1.37 -4.13
N LEU A 24 -0.69 0.69 -3.38
CA LEU A 24 -2.07 1.14 -3.17
C LEU A 24 -2.14 2.49 -2.46
N ASN A 25 -1.28 2.71 -1.44
CA ASN A 25 -1.21 3.98 -0.73
C ASN A 25 -0.60 5.11 -1.60
N ASP A 26 0.35 4.79 -2.47
CA ASP A 26 0.90 5.76 -3.44
C ASP A 26 -0.15 6.20 -4.47
N GLU A 27 -0.93 5.26 -5.01
CA GLU A 27 -2.03 5.56 -5.93
C GLU A 27 -3.16 6.37 -5.27
N TYR A 28 -3.50 6.07 -4.01
CA TYR A 28 -4.41 6.90 -3.23
C TYR A 28 -3.91 8.35 -3.12
N ARG A 29 -2.62 8.56 -2.81
CA ARG A 29 -2.00 9.89 -2.70
C ARG A 29 -1.91 10.66 -4.02
N LYS A 30 -1.82 9.95 -5.14
CA LYS A 30 -1.89 10.55 -6.49
C LYS A 30 -3.30 10.96 -6.91
N GLY A 31 -4.32 10.59 -6.13
CA GLY A 31 -5.72 10.79 -6.50
C GLY A 31 -6.25 9.76 -7.48
N THR A 32 -5.56 8.63 -7.64
CA THR A 32 -5.94 7.50 -8.51
C THR A 32 -6.15 6.22 -7.70
N PRO A 33 -6.97 6.22 -6.63
CA PRO A 33 -7.12 5.06 -5.76
C PRO A 33 -7.60 3.83 -6.53
N VAL A 34 -6.86 2.73 -6.39
CA VAL A 34 -7.17 1.45 -7.05
C VAL A 34 -8.14 0.61 -6.21
N VAL A 35 -8.15 0.81 -4.88
CA VAL A 35 -9.08 0.20 -3.93
C VAL A 35 -9.64 1.29 -3.01
N SER A 36 -10.74 1.00 -2.32
CA SER A 36 -11.28 1.92 -1.31
C SER A 36 -10.41 1.95 -0.05
N ASP A 37 -10.46 3.03 0.73
CA ASP A 37 -9.77 3.14 2.01
C ASP A 37 -10.17 2.01 2.97
N GLN A 38 -11.46 1.63 2.96
CA GLN A 38 -11.98 0.53 3.76
C GLN A 38 -11.35 -0.80 3.36
N ASP A 39 -11.27 -1.10 2.05
CA ASP A 39 -10.66 -2.34 1.58
C ASP A 39 -9.15 -2.35 1.86
N PHE A 40 -8.47 -1.21 1.71
CA PHE A 40 -7.07 -1.06 2.06
C PHE A 40 -6.81 -1.42 3.53
N ASP A 41 -7.61 -0.86 4.44
CA ASP A 41 -7.45 -1.05 5.88
C ASP A 41 -7.87 -2.45 6.36
N ASP A 42 -9.07 -2.91 5.97
CA ASP A 42 -9.67 -4.15 6.49
C ASP A 42 -9.10 -5.42 5.87
N ILE A 43 -8.56 -5.33 4.64
CA ILE A 43 -8.07 -6.50 3.90
C ILE A 43 -6.55 -6.49 3.89
N TYR A 44 -5.93 -5.47 3.27
CA TYR A 44 -4.51 -5.50 2.98
C TYR A 44 -3.66 -5.16 4.21
N MET A 45 -3.99 -4.06 4.88
CA MET A 45 -3.27 -3.64 6.10
C MET A 45 -3.56 -4.56 7.28
N ALA A 46 -4.80 -5.05 7.43
CA ALA A 46 -5.13 -6.04 8.45
C ALA A 46 -4.32 -7.34 8.28
N GLU A 47 -4.24 -7.89 7.07
CA GLU A 47 -3.47 -9.11 6.79
C GLU A 47 -1.96 -8.87 7.00
N LEU A 48 -1.43 -7.74 6.53
CA LEU A 48 -0.02 -7.40 6.73
C LEU A 48 0.31 -7.26 8.22
N LYS A 49 -0.57 -6.60 8.99
CA LYS A 49 -0.43 -6.44 10.44
C LYS A 49 -0.50 -7.78 11.17
N PHE A 50 -1.40 -8.66 10.74
CA PHE A 50 -1.53 -10.00 11.32
C PHE A 50 -0.25 -10.83 11.12
N ARG A 51 0.33 -10.79 9.92
CA ARG A 51 1.54 -11.56 9.60
C ARG A 51 2.82 -10.93 10.12
N MET A 52 2.91 -9.60 10.09
CA MET A 52 4.12 -8.82 10.34
C MET A 52 3.81 -7.57 11.16
N PRO A 53 3.44 -7.72 12.45
CA PRO A 53 2.99 -6.61 13.28
C PRO A 53 4.06 -5.53 13.51
N SER A 54 5.34 -5.89 13.40
CA SER A 54 6.48 -4.96 13.53
C SER A 54 6.99 -4.42 12.18
N HIS A 55 6.22 -4.56 11.10
CA HIS A 55 6.63 -4.05 9.81
C HIS A 55 6.62 -2.51 9.80
N PRO A 56 7.56 -1.83 9.11
CA PRO A 56 7.60 -0.36 9.06
C PRO A 56 6.29 0.29 8.61
N LEU A 57 5.55 -0.33 7.68
CA LEU A 57 4.24 0.17 7.22
C LEU A 57 3.16 0.19 8.32
N ILE A 58 3.30 -0.64 9.35
CA ILE A 58 2.38 -0.69 10.49
C ILE A 58 2.82 0.30 11.57
N MET A 59 4.14 0.45 11.74
CA MET A 59 4.71 1.23 12.83
C MET A 59 4.85 2.72 12.50
N THR A 60 4.98 3.06 11.22
CA THR A 60 5.27 4.43 10.76
C THR A 60 4.50 4.76 9.49
N PRO A 61 3.97 5.98 9.35
CA PRO A 61 3.39 6.43 8.09
C PRO A 61 4.39 6.31 6.94
N GLN A 62 3.90 5.92 5.77
CA GLN A 62 4.73 5.91 4.56
C GLN A 62 5.25 7.32 4.26
N PRO A 63 6.52 7.49 3.85
CA PRO A 63 7.06 8.80 3.49
C PRO A 63 6.18 9.51 2.47
N GLU A 64 5.99 10.81 2.59
CA GLU A 64 5.34 11.60 1.55
C GLU A 64 6.27 11.72 0.34
N ASN A 65 5.77 11.35 -0.84
CA ASN A 65 6.44 11.64 -2.09
C ASN A 65 6.25 13.14 -2.37
N PHE A 66 7.14 13.98 -1.84
CA PHE A 66 7.21 15.38 -2.23
C PHE A 66 7.68 15.47 -3.69
N ILE A 67 6.74 15.47 -4.64
CA ILE A 67 7.02 15.97 -5.98
C ILE A 67 7.22 17.48 -5.82
N ASN A 68 8.46 17.92 -5.76
CA ASN A 68 8.78 19.33 -5.78
C ASN A 68 8.56 19.83 -7.21
N GLU A 69 7.35 20.31 -7.53
CA GLU A 69 7.02 20.90 -8.83
C GLU A 69 7.83 22.17 -9.17
N SER A 70 8.68 22.65 -8.25
CA SER A 70 9.63 23.74 -8.51
C SER A 70 10.94 23.24 -9.14
N LYS A 71 10.89 22.74 -10.38
CA LYS A 71 12.04 22.75 -11.32
C LYS A 71 11.60 22.44 -12.77
N MET A 72 10.60 23.18 -13.24
CA MET A 72 10.44 23.43 -14.68
C MET A 72 10.26 24.94 -14.88
N VAL A 73 11.37 25.67 -14.81
CA VAL A 73 11.52 27.02 -15.36
C VAL A 73 12.91 27.14 -15.94
#